data_AF-A0A6P0LBD0-F1
#
_entry.id   AF-A0A6P0LBD0-F1
#
_cell.length_a   1.000
_cell.length_b   1.000
_cell.length_c   1.000
_cell.angle_alpha   90.00
_cell.angle_beta   90.00
_cell.angle_gamma   90.00
#
_symmetry.space_group_name_H-M   'P 1'
#
loop_
_entity.id
_entity.type
_entity.pdbx_description
1 polymer ?
#
loop_
_entity_poly.entity_id
_entity_poly.type
_entity_poly.pdbx_seq_one_letter_code
_entity_poly.pdbx_strand_id
1 'polypeptide(L)'
;MILVGLLSCWYLLGTPSALASFDDDSFDGNIFALYAGNGSIVPPRITLEDSLRRTKPALLVFYVDDSRDCKLYSVTISKLQEPYGRAASFIPVNIDTLLPDATYTPTEAGYYYQDLIPQTVLIDQNAEVVLNEIGQVPYEQIDDVFREVFNLLPRSESVELKLRTVNDINAQLTSE
;
A
#
# COMPACT_ATOMS: atom_id res chain seq x y z
N MET A 1 41.83 -33.32 -5.53
CA MET A 1 40.86 -32.46 -6.26
C MET A 1 39.50 -33.12 -6.44
N ILE A 2 39.40 -34.35 -6.97
CA ILE A 2 38.11 -35.03 -7.19
C ILE A 2 37.31 -35.25 -5.88
N LEU A 3 37.97 -35.69 -4.81
CA LEU A 3 37.32 -35.91 -3.50
C LEU A 3 36.75 -34.62 -2.88
N VAL A 4 37.47 -33.50 -3.05
CA VAL A 4 37.02 -32.18 -2.57
C VAL A 4 35.80 -31.71 -3.36
N GLY A 5 35.78 -31.95 -4.68
CA GLY A 5 34.63 -31.65 -5.53
C GLY A 5 33.39 -32.51 -5.21
N LEU A 6 33.59 -33.77 -4.84
CA LEU A 6 32.50 -34.65 -4.42
C LEU A 6 31.93 -34.24 -3.06
N LEU A 7 32.79 -33.88 -2.10
CA LEU A 7 32.35 -33.36 -0.79
C LEU A 7 31.61 -32.03 -0.93
N SER A 8 32.06 -31.13 -1.81
CA SER A 8 31.35 -29.86 -2.04
C SER A 8 29.98 -30.06 -2.67
N CYS A 9 29.85 -30.98 -3.63
CA CYS A 9 28.54 -31.32 -4.21
C CYS A 9 27.61 -31.98 -3.19
N TRP A 10 28.14 -32.82 -2.30
CA TRP A 10 27.33 -33.42 -1.22
C TRP A 10 26.81 -32.36 -0.24
N TYR A 11 27.62 -31.35 0.08
CA TYR A 11 27.20 -30.23 0.93
C TYR A 11 26.07 -29.41 0.30
N LEU A 12 26.07 -29.23 -1.03
CA LEU A 12 25.03 -28.50 -1.75
C LEU A 12 23.71 -29.27 -1.84
N LEU A 13 23.72 -30.61 -1.75
CA LEU A 13 22.49 -31.43 -1.72
C LEU A 13 21.80 -31.43 -0.35
N GLY A 14 22.52 -31.03 0.71
CA GLY A 14 22.00 -30.98 2.08
C GLY A 14 21.46 -29.62 2.51
N THR A 15 21.52 -28.59 1.67
CA THR A 15 20.96 -27.28 2.00
C THR A 15 19.43 -27.35 1.90
N PRO A 16 18.68 -27.05 2.97
CA PRO A 16 17.23 -26.96 2.87
C PRO A 16 16.85 -25.91 1.81
N SER A 17 15.74 -26.14 1.11
CA SER A 17 15.13 -25.10 0.28
C SER A 17 14.89 -23.86 1.14
N ALA A 18 15.11 -22.67 0.58
CA ALA A 18 14.74 -21.44 1.26
C ALA A 18 13.26 -21.54 1.69
N LEU A 19 13.03 -21.52 3.00
CA LEU A 19 11.70 -21.63 3.60
C LEU A 19 11.10 -20.22 3.65
N ALA A 20 10.68 -19.73 2.49
CA ALA A 20 9.87 -18.52 2.41
C ALA A 20 8.43 -18.93 2.13
N SER A 21 7.50 -18.51 2.98
CA SER A 21 6.08 -18.79 2.80
C SER A 21 5.28 -17.51 2.73
N PHE A 22 4.45 -17.41 1.70
CA PHE A 22 3.58 -16.26 1.52
C PHE A 22 2.40 -16.25 2.51
N ASP A 23 2.05 -17.42 3.05
CA ASP A 23 0.84 -17.69 3.82
C ASP A 23 1.10 -17.99 5.31
N ASP A 24 2.26 -17.59 5.83
CA ASP A 24 2.60 -17.67 7.25
C ASP A 24 3.19 -16.36 7.81
N ASP A 25 3.40 -16.34 9.11
CA ASP A 25 3.95 -15.20 9.87
C ASP A 25 5.49 -15.27 9.99
N SER A 26 6.19 -15.92 9.06
CA SER A 26 7.66 -15.94 9.06
C SER A 26 8.25 -14.69 8.41
N PHE A 27 9.39 -14.21 8.92
CA PHE A 27 10.08 -13.09 8.28
C PHE A 27 10.91 -13.59 7.09
N ASP A 28 10.46 -13.24 5.88
CA ASP A 28 11.11 -13.64 4.62
C ASP A 28 11.94 -12.51 3.98
N GLY A 29 11.83 -11.30 4.54
CA GLY A 29 12.35 -10.04 4.00
C GLY A 29 11.22 -9.06 3.71
N ASN A 30 11.52 -7.98 2.98
CA ASN A 30 10.51 -6.94 2.78
C ASN A 30 9.34 -7.41 1.91
N ILE A 31 8.11 -7.33 2.43
CA ILE A 31 6.93 -7.91 1.78
C ILE A 31 6.58 -7.23 0.45
N PHE A 32 6.86 -5.93 0.31
CA PHE A 32 6.59 -5.21 -0.93
C PHE A 32 7.61 -5.54 -2.03
N ALA A 33 8.87 -5.76 -1.65
CA ALA A 33 9.91 -6.20 -2.57
C ALA A 33 9.70 -7.65 -3.03
N LEU A 34 9.29 -8.53 -2.12
CA LEU A 34 9.17 -9.96 -2.38
C LEU A 34 7.84 -10.37 -3.01
N TYR A 35 6.73 -9.86 -2.51
CA TYR A 35 5.39 -10.35 -2.87
C TYR A 35 4.56 -9.38 -3.68
N ALA A 36 4.76 -8.07 -3.50
CA ALA A 36 3.95 -7.08 -4.19
C ALA A 36 4.39 -6.83 -5.64
N GLY A 37 5.52 -7.38 -6.09
CA GLY A 37 6.02 -7.21 -7.47
C GLY A 37 6.50 -5.78 -7.79
N ASN A 38 6.54 -4.89 -6.79
CA ASN A 38 7.05 -3.53 -6.91
C ASN A 38 7.93 -3.16 -5.71
N GLY A 39 9.17 -3.65 -5.71
CA GLY A 39 10.15 -3.30 -4.67
C GLY A 39 10.56 -1.83 -4.65
N SER A 40 10.12 -0.99 -5.59
CA SER A 40 10.43 0.44 -5.59
C SER A 40 9.49 1.30 -4.75
N ILE A 41 8.45 0.68 -4.17
CA ILE A 41 7.53 1.32 -3.22
C ILE A 41 8.15 1.40 -1.80
N VAL A 42 9.15 0.56 -1.51
CA VAL A 42 9.92 0.57 -0.26
C VAL A 42 11.41 0.82 -0.57
N PRO A 43 12.06 1.82 0.07
CA PRO A 43 11.46 2.80 0.96
C PRO A 43 10.52 3.76 0.21
N PRO A 44 9.58 4.42 0.91
CA PRO A 44 8.74 5.45 0.33
C PRO A 44 9.58 6.54 -0.33
N ARG A 45 9.19 6.99 -1.51
CA ARG A 45 9.92 8.03 -2.26
C ARG A 45 9.69 9.44 -1.72
N ILE A 46 8.70 9.62 -0.85
CA ILE A 46 8.23 10.91 -0.34
C ILE A 46 7.64 10.73 1.06
N THR A 47 7.79 11.73 1.92
CA THR A 47 7.15 11.77 3.25
C THR A 47 5.69 12.21 3.14
N LEU A 48 4.91 12.00 4.20
CA LEU A 48 3.53 12.52 4.25
C LEU A 48 3.52 14.05 4.18
N GLU A 49 4.34 14.73 4.99
CA GLU A 49 4.53 16.18 4.96
C GLU A 49 4.77 16.72 3.53
N ASP A 50 5.69 16.11 2.79
CA ASP A 50 6.00 16.52 1.42
C ASP A 50 4.84 16.26 0.46
N SER A 51 4.05 15.20 0.65
CA SER A 51 2.87 14.91 -0.16
C SER A 51 1.79 15.96 0.05
N LEU A 52 1.49 16.27 1.33
CA LEU A 52 0.50 17.27 1.70
C LEU A 52 0.90 18.67 1.21
N ARG A 53 2.18 19.03 1.33
CA ARG A 53 2.72 20.29 0.79
C ARG A 53 2.53 20.43 -0.72
N ARG A 54 2.50 19.32 -1.45
CA ARG A 54 2.27 19.28 -2.90
C ARG A 54 0.79 19.11 -3.26
N THR A 55 -0.13 19.20 -2.28
CA THR A 55 -1.57 18.93 -2.46
C THR A 55 -1.82 17.61 -3.18
N LYS A 56 -0.97 16.61 -2.89
CA LYS A 56 -1.02 15.29 -3.53
C LYS A 56 -1.62 14.30 -2.53
N PRO A 57 -2.73 13.62 -2.87
CA PRO A 57 -3.33 12.61 -2.00
C PRO A 57 -2.30 11.56 -1.57
N ALA A 58 -2.40 11.08 -0.34
CA ALA A 58 -1.47 10.13 0.24
C ALA A 58 -2.21 8.89 0.75
N LEU A 59 -1.76 7.72 0.30
CA LEU A 59 -2.18 6.43 0.84
C LEU A 59 -1.09 5.91 1.77
N LEU A 60 -1.34 5.97 3.07
CA LEU A 60 -0.52 5.33 4.09
C LEU A 60 -0.93 3.87 4.20
N VAL A 61 0.06 2.98 4.28
CA VAL A 61 -0.18 1.55 4.54
C VAL A 61 0.73 1.10 5.66
N PHE A 62 0.19 0.86 6.84
CA PHE A 62 0.93 0.36 8.00
C PHE A 62 1.02 -1.16 7.95
N TYR A 63 2.22 -1.69 8.13
CA TYR A 63 2.49 -3.12 7.98
C TYR A 63 3.68 -3.58 8.85
N VAL A 64 3.82 -4.89 8.98
CA VAL A 64 5.08 -5.57 9.35
C VAL A 64 5.41 -6.63 8.32
N ASP A 65 6.67 -7.02 8.27
CA ASP A 65 7.18 -7.94 7.25
C ASP A 65 6.92 -9.43 7.58
N ASP A 66 6.63 -9.73 8.85
CA ASP A 66 6.38 -11.07 9.40
C ASP A 66 4.91 -11.33 9.71
N SER A 67 3.99 -10.61 9.08
CA SER A 67 2.54 -10.84 9.19
C SER A 67 2.01 -11.41 7.88
N ARG A 68 1.38 -12.59 7.94
CA ARG A 68 0.67 -13.22 6.82
C ARG A 68 -0.33 -12.28 6.19
N ASP A 69 -1.11 -11.58 7.01
CA ASP A 69 -2.15 -10.69 6.53
C ASP A 69 -1.56 -9.49 5.79
N CYS A 70 -0.41 -8.97 6.26
CA CYS A 70 0.33 -7.93 5.55
C CYS A 70 0.93 -8.45 4.23
N LYS A 71 1.52 -9.66 4.23
CA LYS A 71 2.05 -10.31 3.01
C LYS A 71 0.97 -10.41 1.93
N LEU A 72 -0.18 -10.99 2.27
CA LEU A 72 -1.33 -11.13 1.37
C LEU A 72 -1.81 -9.77 0.85
N TYR A 73 -1.89 -8.79 1.73
CA TYR A 73 -2.42 -7.48 1.42
C TYR A 73 -1.51 -6.63 0.51
N SER A 74 -0.18 -6.84 0.58
CA SER A 74 0.80 -6.12 -0.24
C SER A 74 0.50 -6.18 -1.75
N VAL A 75 -0.09 -7.29 -2.22
CA VAL A 75 -0.51 -7.48 -3.61
C VAL A 75 -1.62 -6.49 -4.01
N THR A 76 -2.59 -6.25 -3.12
CA THR A 76 -3.69 -5.29 -3.35
C THR A 76 -3.14 -3.87 -3.47
N ILE A 77 -2.21 -3.49 -2.60
CA ILE A 77 -1.60 -2.15 -2.62
C ILE A 77 -0.79 -1.91 -3.91
N SER A 78 -0.02 -2.89 -4.36
CA SER A 78 0.72 -2.77 -5.62
C SER A 78 -0.19 -2.65 -6.83
N LYS A 79 -1.31 -3.40 -6.86
CA LYS A 79 -2.33 -3.25 -7.90
C LYS A 79 -2.95 -1.84 -7.92
N LEU A 80 -3.22 -1.23 -6.77
CA LEU A 80 -3.71 0.15 -6.69
C LEU A 80 -2.68 1.17 -7.19
N GLN A 81 -1.40 0.87 -7.08
CA GLN A 81 -0.34 1.76 -7.53
C GLN A 81 -0.27 1.89 -9.05
N GLU A 82 -0.72 0.90 -9.81
CA GLU A 82 -0.77 0.95 -11.29
C GLU A 82 -1.61 2.14 -11.79
N PRO A 83 -2.90 2.29 -11.41
CA PRO A 83 -3.71 3.44 -11.80
C PRO A 83 -3.31 4.74 -11.08
N TYR A 84 -2.96 4.69 -9.79
CA TYR A 84 -2.89 5.89 -8.95
C TYR A 84 -1.47 6.34 -8.60
N GLY A 85 -0.44 5.51 -8.75
CA GLY A 85 0.91 5.79 -8.23
C GLY A 85 1.59 7.05 -8.80
N ARG A 86 1.11 7.56 -9.95
CA ARG A 86 1.53 8.85 -10.50
C ARG A 86 0.84 10.02 -9.81
N ALA A 87 -0.46 9.89 -9.54
CA ALA A 87 -1.35 10.95 -9.05
C ALA A 87 -1.45 11.02 -7.52
N ALA A 88 -1.25 9.90 -6.82
CA ALA A 88 -1.18 9.80 -5.36
C ALA A 88 0.23 9.39 -4.89
N SER A 89 0.54 9.66 -3.62
CA SER A 89 1.74 9.16 -2.95
C SER A 89 1.36 7.89 -2.20
N PHE A 90 2.04 6.78 -2.50
CA PHE A 90 1.91 5.54 -1.74
C PHE A 90 3.06 5.48 -0.74
N ILE A 91 2.72 5.42 0.54
CA ILE A 91 3.66 5.55 1.66
C ILE A 91 3.49 4.32 2.55
N PRO A 92 4.15 3.20 2.24
CA PRO A 92 4.19 2.05 3.14
C PRO A 92 5.02 2.43 4.39
N VAL A 93 4.49 2.12 5.57
CA VAL A 93 5.08 2.42 6.87
C VAL A 93 5.25 1.10 7.63
N ASN A 94 6.49 0.65 7.79
CA ASN A 94 6.76 -0.47 8.70
C ASN A 94 6.61 0.03 10.14
N ILE A 95 5.70 -0.56 10.92
CA ILE A 95 5.40 -0.10 12.28
C ILE A 95 6.57 -0.32 13.26
N ASP A 96 7.50 -1.23 12.98
CA ASP A 96 8.71 -1.45 13.80
C ASP A 96 9.64 -0.22 13.76
N THR A 97 9.42 0.68 12.80
CA THR A 97 10.15 1.95 12.69
C THR A 97 9.48 3.09 13.46
N LEU A 98 8.24 2.91 13.92
CA LEU A 98 7.53 3.88 14.76
C LEU A 98 8.04 3.78 16.21
N LEU A 99 8.16 4.94 16.86
CA LEU A 99 8.61 5.06 18.24
C LEU A 99 7.37 5.00 19.16
N PRO A 100 7.26 4.01 20.07
CA PRO A 100 6.06 3.81 20.90
C PRO A 100 5.63 5.03 21.73
N ASP A 101 6.59 5.86 22.17
CA ASP A 101 6.34 7.02 23.05
C ASP A 101 6.48 8.37 22.33
N ALA A 102 6.55 8.37 20.99
CA ALA A 102 6.64 9.62 20.24
C ALA A 102 5.27 10.28 20.10
N THR A 103 5.24 11.61 20.25
CA THR A 103 4.08 12.41 19.87
C THR A 103 4.24 12.83 18.42
N TYR A 104 3.44 12.24 17.55
CA TYR A 104 3.41 12.58 16.13
C TYR A 104 2.50 13.77 15.86
N THR A 105 2.81 14.51 14.80
CA THR A 105 2.00 15.60 14.26
C THR A 105 1.17 15.12 13.06
N PRO A 106 0.07 15.80 12.68
CA PRO A 106 -0.74 15.41 11.52
C PRO A 106 0.01 15.34 10.18
N THR A 107 1.23 15.86 10.07
CA THR A 107 2.06 15.75 8.87
C THR A 107 2.98 14.53 8.88
N GLU A 108 3.00 13.77 9.97
CA GLU A 108 3.80 12.57 10.15
C GLU A 108 2.91 11.32 10.09
N ALA A 109 3.37 10.28 9.41
CA ALA A 109 2.55 9.08 9.22
C ALA A 109 2.17 8.41 10.55
N GLY A 110 3.06 8.41 11.54
CA GLY A 110 2.80 7.84 12.86
C GLY A 110 1.57 8.42 13.58
N TYR A 111 1.12 9.63 13.23
CA TYR A 111 -0.09 10.24 13.79
C TYR A 111 -1.37 9.46 13.47
N TYR A 112 -1.37 8.71 12.36
CA TYR A 112 -2.57 8.01 11.87
C TYR A 112 -2.62 6.53 12.24
N TYR A 113 -1.57 5.99 12.85
CA TYR A 113 -1.51 4.59 13.24
C TYR A 113 -2.45 4.29 14.42
N GLN A 114 -3.19 3.17 14.35
CA GLN A 114 -4.21 2.77 15.33
C GLN A 114 -3.91 1.43 16.02
N ASP A 115 -2.63 1.10 16.21
CA ASP A 115 -2.15 -0.10 16.93
C ASP A 115 -2.58 -1.46 16.33
N LEU A 116 -3.12 -1.47 15.11
CA LEU A 116 -3.56 -2.67 14.40
C LEU A 116 -3.06 -2.64 12.95
N ILE A 117 -2.76 -3.82 12.41
CA ILE A 117 -2.21 -4.00 11.07
C ILE A 117 -2.83 -5.20 10.34
N PRO A 118 -2.80 -5.20 8.99
CA PRO A 118 -2.47 -4.05 8.15
C PRO A 118 -3.50 -2.93 8.34
N GLN A 119 -3.10 -1.68 8.17
CA GLN A 119 -4.00 -0.53 8.23
C GLN A 119 -3.77 0.36 7.03
N THR A 120 -4.86 0.84 6.43
CA THR A 120 -4.83 1.71 5.25
C THR A 120 -5.52 3.02 5.55
N VAL A 121 -4.79 4.12 5.32
CA VAL A 121 -5.30 5.48 5.52
C VAL A 121 -5.14 6.25 4.22
N LEU A 122 -6.24 6.74 3.65
CA LEU A 122 -6.23 7.62 2.49
C LEU A 122 -6.51 9.05 2.94
N ILE A 123 -5.58 9.94 2.61
CA ILE A 123 -5.65 11.36 2.87
C ILE A 123 -5.78 12.08 1.52
N ASP A 124 -6.79 12.94 1.38
CA ASP A 124 -7.08 13.64 0.14
C ASP A 124 -6.17 14.88 -0.07
N GLN A 125 -6.38 15.60 -1.17
CA GLN A 125 -5.66 16.83 -1.50
C GLN A 125 -5.88 17.99 -0.49
N ASN A 126 -6.93 17.92 0.33
CA ASN A 126 -7.27 18.91 1.36
C ASN A 126 -6.68 18.55 2.74
N ALA A 127 -5.88 17.48 2.80
CA ALA A 127 -5.36 16.90 4.04
C ALA A 127 -6.44 16.29 4.96
N GLU A 128 -7.59 15.90 4.40
CA GLU A 128 -8.65 15.21 5.11
C GLU A 128 -8.51 13.70 4.98
N VAL A 129 -8.75 12.98 6.08
CA VAL A 129 -8.81 11.51 6.06
C VAL A 129 -10.14 11.07 5.48
N VAL A 130 -10.10 10.47 4.30
CA VAL A 130 -11.29 9.98 3.56
C VAL A 130 -11.45 8.47 3.64
N LEU A 131 -10.42 7.74 4.08
CA LEU A 131 -10.48 6.32 4.41
C LEU A 131 -9.53 6.04 5.58
N ASN A 132 -9.97 5.25 6.55
CA ASN A 132 -9.13 4.70 7.61
C ASN A 132 -9.68 3.34 8.02
N GLU A 133 -9.08 2.27 7.50
CA GLU A 133 -9.56 0.90 7.64
C GLU A 133 -8.46 -0.03 8.12
N ILE A 134 -8.85 -1.00 8.93
CA ILE A 134 -7.97 -2.02 9.50
C ILE A 134 -8.28 -3.38 8.86
N GLY A 135 -7.23 -4.14 8.57
CA GLY A 135 -7.29 -5.44 7.94
C GLY A 135 -7.09 -5.38 6.42
N GLN A 136 -7.38 -6.50 5.76
CA GLN A 136 -7.21 -6.65 4.32
C GLN A 136 -8.40 -6.00 3.59
N VAL A 137 -8.30 -4.71 3.34
CA VAL A 137 -9.33 -3.93 2.65
C VAL A 137 -9.42 -4.36 1.17
N PRO A 138 -10.60 -4.72 0.64
CA PRO A 138 -10.73 -5.07 -0.77
C PRO A 138 -10.24 -3.95 -1.70
N TYR A 139 -9.65 -4.33 -2.84
CA TYR A 139 -9.18 -3.38 -3.87
C TYR A 139 -10.29 -2.38 -4.23
N GLU A 140 -11.50 -2.91 -4.42
CA GLU A 140 -12.68 -2.19 -4.85
C GLU A 140 -13.06 -1.06 -3.91
N GLN A 141 -12.98 -1.31 -2.60
CA GLN A 141 -13.34 -0.31 -1.59
C GLN A 141 -12.37 0.87 -1.63
N ILE A 142 -11.06 0.62 -1.81
CA ILE A 142 -10.06 1.68 -1.90
C ILE A 142 -10.15 2.41 -3.26
N ASP A 143 -10.38 1.66 -4.34
CA ASP A 143 -10.58 2.22 -5.68
C ASP A 143 -11.77 3.17 -5.72
N ASP A 144 -12.89 2.82 -5.08
CA ASP A 144 -14.08 3.67 -5.02
C ASP A 144 -13.79 5.00 -4.31
N VAL A 145 -13.05 4.98 -3.17
CA VAL A 145 -12.66 6.23 -2.49
C VAL A 145 -11.65 7.03 -3.32
N PHE A 146 -10.68 6.40 -3.98
CA PHE A 146 -9.78 7.11 -4.89
C PHE A 146 -10.53 7.78 -6.05
N ARG A 147 -11.56 7.12 -6.58
CA ARG A 147 -12.40 7.70 -7.63
C ARG A 147 -13.15 8.93 -7.12
N GLU A 148 -13.60 8.95 -5.88
CA GLU A 148 -14.18 10.15 -5.27
C GLU A 148 -13.13 11.27 -5.12
N VAL A 149 -11.95 10.96 -4.56
CA VAL A 149 -10.83 11.90 -4.38
C VAL A 149 -10.43 12.56 -5.71
N PHE A 150 -10.37 11.79 -6.79
CA PHE A 150 -9.98 12.26 -8.12
C PHE A 150 -11.17 12.65 -9.02
N ASN A 151 -12.40 12.67 -8.50
CA ASN A 151 -13.63 12.96 -9.25
C ASN A 151 -13.75 12.14 -10.57
N LEU A 152 -13.50 10.84 -10.46
CA LEU A 152 -13.62 9.87 -11.54
C LEU A 152 -15.04 9.26 -11.56
N LEU A 153 -15.43 8.72 -12.71
CA LEU A 153 -16.68 7.96 -12.85
C LEU A 153 -16.66 6.73 -11.91
N PRO A 154 -17.83 6.21 -11.50
CA PRO A 154 -17.91 4.94 -10.79
C PRO A 154 -17.35 3.77 -11.62
N ARG A 155 -16.91 2.71 -10.96
CA ARG A 155 -16.38 1.50 -11.62
C ARG A 155 -17.38 0.86 -12.59
N SER A 156 -18.66 0.81 -12.23
CA SER A 156 -19.74 0.27 -13.07
C SER A 156 -19.87 0.98 -14.42
N GLU A 157 -19.44 2.24 -14.50
CA GLU A 157 -19.54 3.10 -15.67
C GLU A 157 -18.20 3.27 -16.40
N SER A 158 -17.10 2.71 -15.87
CA SER A 158 -15.76 2.98 -16.36
C SER A 158 -14.84 1.75 -16.32
N VAL A 159 -14.69 1.14 -17.49
CA VAL A 159 -13.67 0.09 -17.74
C VAL A 159 -12.25 0.68 -17.73
N GLU A 160 -12.11 1.97 -18.05
CA GLU A 160 -10.88 2.76 -17.96
C GLU A 160 -11.16 4.02 -17.11
N LEU A 161 -10.19 4.51 -16.34
CA LEU A 161 -10.36 5.69 -15.47
C LEU A 161 -10.74 6.94 -16.29
N LYS A 162 -11.92 7.49 -16.02
CA LYS A 162 -12.48 8.65 -16.71
C LYS A 162 -12.98 9.68 -15.71
N LEU A 163 -12.69 10.96 -15.95
CA LEU A 163 -13.18 12.08 -15.13
C LEU A 163 -14.67 12.32 -15.35
N ARG A 164 -15.38 12.78 -14.31
CA ARG A 164 -16.76 13.29 -14.44
C ARG A 164 -16.76 14.66 -15.12
N THR A 165 -17.70 14.90 -16.03
CA THR A 165 -17.84 16.19 -16.71
C THR A 165 -18.66 17.14 -15.84
N VAL A 166 -18.26 18.42 -15.75
CA VAL A 166 -18.90 19.44 -14.89
C VAL A 166 -20.41 19.61 -15.17
N ASN A 167 -20.87 19.33 -16.39
CA ASN A 167 -22.27 19.50 -16.78
C ASN A 167 -23.21 18.39 -16.27
N ASP A 168 -22.70 17.24 -15.84
CA ASP A 168 -23.55 16.12 -15.42
C ASP A 168 -24.16 16.34 -14.02
N ILE A 169 -23.52 17.17 -13.18
CA ILE A 169 -24.06 17.56 -11.85
C ILE A 169 -25.31 18.45 -12.02
N ASN A 170 -25.31 19.36 -13.01
CA ASN A 170 -26.44 20.27 -13.25
C ASN A 170 -27.62 19.58 -13.93
N ALA A 171 -27.40 18.46 -14.62
CA ALA A 171 -28.45 17.73 -15.35
C ALA A 171 -29.43 16.99 -14.41
N GLN A 172 -29.06 16.74 -13.16
CA GLN A 172 -29.93 16.10 -12.17
C GLN A 172 -30.90 17.08 -11.47
N LEU A 173 -30.69 18.40 -11.64
CA LEU A 173 -31.53 19.46 -11.04
C LEU A 173 -32.63 19.97 -11.96
N THR A 174 -32.69 19.51 -13.22
CA THR A 174 -33.68 19.95 -14.23
C THR A 174 -34.76 18.92 -14.55
N SER A 175 -34.83 17.82 -13.80
CA SER A 175 -35.91 16.83 -13.89
C SER A 175 -36.80 16.83 -12.64
N GLU A 176 -37.51 17.93 -12.41
CA GLU A 176 -38.77 17.98 -11.65
C GLU A 176 -39.79 18.85 -12.39
#